data_AF-A0ABD3M279-F1
#
_entry.id   AF-A0ABD3M279-F1
#
_cell.length_a   1.000
_cell.length_b   1.000
_cell.length_c   1.000
_cell.angle_alpha   90.00
_cell.angle_beta   90.00
_cell.angle_gamma   90.00
#
_symmetry.space_group_name_H-M   'P 1'
#
loop_
_entity.id
_entity.type
_entity.pdbx_description
1 polymer ?
#
loop_
_entity_poly.entity_id
_entity_poly.type
_entity_poly.pdbx_seq_one_letter_code
_entity_poly.pdbx_strand_id
1 'polypeptide(L)'
;MEVLQSGNDPALVTNLEVMQLLQERIAARQQQQQSQTPNGGGATDESNSTNRNSAFQNRDWIEQTVLNHLQSSPVGGINVESLQNIPTLVEQLRRAPTTSNAASSIGVQVSSPTDEQQEQLSGYGLTNTEILQLLNHLPTSLVELHLLIDDLEKREHLDEEEKQMELLQLISQFAGKTDEGIE
;
A
#
# COMPACT_ATOMS: atom_id res chain seq x y z
N MET A 1 -4.58 -1.64 -30.57
CA MET A 1 -3.43 -1.98 -29.70
C MET A 1 -3.61 -3.43 -29.31
N GLU A 2 -2.70 -4.30 -29.72
CA GLU A 2 -2.65 -5.67 -29.22
C GLU A 2 -1.94 -5.68 -27.87
N VAL A 3 -2.51 -6.38 -26.89
CA VAL A 3 -1.89 -6.55 -25.58
C VAL A 3 -0.76 -7.56 -25.74
N LEU A 4 0.48 -7.09 -25.66
CA LEU A 4 1.65 -7.87 -26.07
C LEU A 4 1.99 -9.06 -25.16
N GLN A 5 1.38 -9.18 -23.98
CA GLN A 5 1.64 -10.27 -23.04
C GLN A 5 0.39 -10.57 -22.19
N SER A 6 -0.38 -11.58 -22.58
CA SER A 6 -1.46 -12.15 -21.76
C SER A 6 -0.99 -13.37 -20.94
N GLY A 7 0.32 -13.66 -20.94
CA GLY A 7 0.92 -14.82 -20.24
C GLY A 7 1.67 -14.52 -18.95
N ASN A 8 1.88 -13.23 -18.61
CA ASN A 8 2.36 -12.82 -17.29
C ASN A 8 1.17 -12.24 -16.53
N ASP A 9 0.92 -12.75 -15.32
CA ASP A 9 -0.10 -12.17 -14.45
C ASP A 9 0.20 -10.67 -14.24
N PRO A 10 -0.80 -9.79 -14.38
CA PRO A 10 -0.57 -8.36 -14.14
C PRO A 10 -0.06 -8.16 -12.72
N ALA A 11 0.96 -7.31 -12.57
CA ALA A 11 1.51 -6.99 -11.26
C ALA A 11 0.40 -6.37 -10.38
N LEU A 12 0.24 -6.94 -9.19
CA LEU A 12 -0.63 -6.37 -8.16
C LEU A 12 0.07 -5.14 -7.56
N VAL A 13 -0.67 -4.05 -7.43
CA VAL A 13 -0.17 -2.78 -6.90
C VAL A 13 -1.10 -2.36 -5.77
N THR A 14 -0.52 -1.89 -4.67
CA THR A 14 -1.27 -1.42 -3.51
C THR A 14 -1.90 -0.05 -3.77
N ASN A 15 -3.00 0.25 -3.09
CA ASN A 15 -3.63 1.56 -3.12
C ASN A 15 -2.67 2.68 -2.72
N LEU A 16 -1.73 2.40 -1.80
CA LEU A 16 -0.74 3.37 -1.35
C LEU A 16 0.26 3.73 -2.45
N GLU A 17 0.78 2.74 -3.17
CA GLU A 17 1.68 2.96 -4.32
C GLU A 17 0.97 3.72 -5.45
N VAL A 18 -0.29 3.37 -5.75
CA VAL A 18 -1.08 4.08 -6.76
C VAL A 18 -1.29 5.54 -6.34
N MET A 19 -1.61 5.78 -5.06
CA MET A 19 -1.81 7.13 -4.54
C MET A 19 -0.53 7.97 -4.66
N GLN A 20 0.63 7.42 -4.26
CA GLN A 20 1.92 8.10 -4.39
C GLN A 20 2.24 8.43 -5.85
N LEU A 21 2.07 7.46 -6.75
CA LEU A 21 2.33 7.64 -8.18
C LEU A 21 1.44 8.74 -8.78
N LEU A 22 0.16 8.79 -8.39
CA LEU A 22 -0.77 9.82 -8.84
C LEU A 22 -0.38 11.21 -8.31
N GLN A 23 -0.01 11.31 -7.02
CA GLN A 23 0.44 12.56 -6.41
C GLN A 23 1.70 13.11 -7.12
N GLU A 24 2.71 12.26 -7.32
CA GLU A 24 3.95 12.64 -8.01
C GLU A 24 3.66 13.13 -9.43
N ARG A 25 2.84 12.38 -10.18
CA ARG A 25 2.50 12.70 -11.58
C ARG A 25 1.71 14.01 -11.69
N ILE A 26 0.74 14.24 -10.80
CA ILE A 26 -0.04 15.48 -10.77
C ILE A 26 0.85 16.67 -10.42
N ALA A 27 1.71 16.54 -9.40
CA ALA A 27 2.65 17.58 -8.98
C ALA A 27 3.65 17.95 -10.09
N ALA A 28 4.25 16.95 -10.74
CA ALA A 28 5.20 17.18 -11.84
C ALA A 28 4.57 17.99 -12.99
N ARG A 29 3.30 17.75 -13.31
CA ARG A 29 2.58 18.51 -14.35
C ARG A 29 2.26 19.94 -13.93
N GLN A 30 1.89 20.17 -12.67
CA GLN A 30 1.63 21.52 -12.19
C GLN A 30 2.89 22.41 -12.30
N GLN A 31 4.07 21.84 -12.00
CA GLN A 31 5.35 22.54 -12.15
C GLN A 31 5.68 22.86 -13.63
N GLN A 32 5.38 21.95 -14.55
CA GLN A 32 5.59 22.16 -15.99
C GLN A 32 4.64 23.22 -16.58
N GLN A 33 3.42 23.35 -16.04
CA GLN A 33 2.47 24.38 -16.48
C GLN A 33 2.83 25.77 -15.94
N GLN A 34 3.38 25.88 -14.73
CA GLN A 34 3.85 27.16 -14.17
C GLN A 34 5.10 27.69 -14.88
N SER A 35 5.95 26.82 -15.41
CA SER A 35 7.15 27.23 -16.18
C SER A 35 6.85 27.60 -17.65
N GLN A 36 5.60 27.49 -18.09
CA GLN A 36 5.11 27.93 -19.41
C GLN A 36 4.27 29.21 -19.39
N THR A 37 4.30 30.02 -18.32
CA THR A 37 3.86 31.42 -18.45
C THR A 37 4.90 32.18 -19.26
N PRO A 38 4.59 32.69 -20.46
CA PRO A 38 5.53 33.48 -21.21
C PRO A 38 5.72 34.80 -20.48
N ASN A 39 6.96 35.11 -20.11
CA ASN A 39 7.41 36.48 -19.98
C ASN A 39 7.11 37.18 -21.31
N GLY A 40 6.00 37.89 -21.38
CA GLY A 40 5.53 38.57 -22.58
C GLY A 40 4.57 39.67 -22.20
N GLY A 41 5.10 40.77 -21.68
CA GLY A 41 4.39 42.04 -21.72
C GLY A 41 4.11 42.39 -23.18
N GLY A 42 2.84 42.58 -23.53
CA GLY A 42 2.43 42.91 -24.90
C GLY A 42 0.92 42.83 -25.04
N ALA A 43 0.31 44.00 -25.18
CA ALA A 43 -1.12 44.25 -25.17
C ALA A 43 -1.94 43.60 -26.31
N THR A 44 -3.25 43.53 -26.07
CA THR A 44 -4.39 43.44 -27.00
C THR A 44 -4.50 42.22 -27.92
N ASP A 45 -5.30 41.24 -27.50
CA ASP A 45 -6.38 40.74 -28.36
C ASP A 45 -7.49 40.05 -27.52
N GLU A 46 -8.63 40.74 -27.41
CA GLU A 46 -9.88 40.18 -26.90
C GLU A 46 -10.45 39.23 -27.97
N SER A 47 -10.11 37.94 -27.92
CA SER A 47 -10.87 36.88 -28.59
C SER A 47 -10.48 35.49 -28.10
N ASN A 48 -11.39 34.90 -27.32
CA ASN A 48 -11.65 33.45 -27.26
C ASN A 48 -10.63 32.55 -26.52
N SER A 49 -10.43 32.79 -25.21
CA SER A 49 -9.64 31.91 -24.34
C SER A 49 -10.42 30.76 -23.67
N THR A 50 -11.67 30.48 -24.06
CA THR A 50 -12.54 29.54 -23.33
C THR A 50 -12.52 28.09 -23.82
N ASN A 51 -11.66 27.70 -24.76
CA ASN A 51 -11.70 26.35 -25.34
C ASN A 51 -10.32 25.68 -25.50
N ARG A 52 -9.46 25.82 -24.49
CA ARG A 52 -8.35 24.87 -24.34
C ARG A 52 -8.80 23.71 -23.47
N ASN A 53 -9.65 22.87 -24.04
CA ASN A 53 -9.79 21.53 -23.50
C ASN A 53 -8.40 20.90 -23.53
N SER A 54 -7.79 20.69 -22.36
CA SER A 54 -6.53 19.96 -22.22
C SER A 54 -6.65 18.70 -23.06
N ALA A 55 -5.67 18.43 -23.93
CA ALA A 55 -5.67 17.25 -24.80
C ALA A 55 -5.80 15.93 -24.00
N PHE A 56 -5.69 15.99 -22.68
CA PHE A 56 -5.77 14.87 -21.75
C PHE A 56 -6.80 15.08 -20.63
N GLN A 57 -7.86 15.87 -20.84
CA GLN A 57 -8.92 16.11 -19.84
C GLN A 57 -9.44 14.83 -19.17
N ASN A 58 -9.73 13.79 -19.95
CA ASN A 58 -10.23 12.53 -19.39
C ASN A 58 -9.20 11.85 -18.48
N ARG A 59 -7.91 11.88 -18.86
CA ARG A 59 -6.83 11.35 -18.02
C ARG A 59 -6.75 12.13 -16.72
N ASP A 60 -6.70 13.45 -16.82
CA ASP A 60 -6.55 14.33 -15.66
C ASP A 60 -7.76 14.19 -14.71
N TRP A 61 -8.96 14.03 -15.27
CA TRP A 61 -10.19 13.74 -14.51
C TRP A 61 -10.14 12.38 -13.81
N ILE A 62 -9.72 11.31 -14.50
CA ILE A 62 -9.59 9.96 -13.90
C ILE A 62 -8.57 10.00 -12.77
N GLU A 63 -7.38 10.55 -13.02
CA GLU A 63 -6.30 10.60 -12.04
C GLU A 63 -6.70 11.39 -10.80
N GLN A 64 -7.38 12.54 -10.96
CA GLN A 64 -7.89 13.30 -9.82
C GLN A 64 -9.01 12.57 -9.08
N THR A 65 -9.92 11.91 -9.80
CA THR A 65 -11.04 11.17 -9.19
C THR A 65 -10.54 9.99 -8.39
N VAL A 66 -9.61 9.20 -8.94
CA VAL A 66 -8.98 8.08 -8.23
C VAL A 66 -8.19 8.59 -7.04
N LEU A 67 -7.39 9.64 -7.19
CA LEU A 67 -6.65 10.22 -6.07
C LEU A 67 -7.59 10.68 -4.94
N ASN A 68 -8.67 11.40 -5.27
CA ASN A 68 -9.66 11.84 -4.28
C ASN A 68 -10.30 10.65 -3.56
N HIS A 69 -10.63 9.58 -4.28
CA HIS A 69 -11.17 8.36 -3.69
C HIS A 69 -10.16 7.70 -2.72
N LEU A 70 -8.91 7.55 -3.14
CA LEU A 70 -7.84 6.97 -2.31
C LEU A 70 -7.54 7.83 -1.08
N GLN A 71 -7.59 9.16 -1.19
CA GLN A 71 -7.43 10.07 -0.06
C GLN A 71 -8.58 9.99 0.95
N SER A 72 -9.79 9.66 0.50
CA SER A 72 -10.95 9.43 1.38
C SER A 72 -10.98 8.04 2.03
N SER A 73 -10.11 7.13 1.57
CA SER A 73 -9.99 5.76 2.07
C SER A 73 -9.13 5.70 3.34
N PRO A 74 -9.20 4.63 4.16
CA PRO A 74 -8.33 4.46 5.34
C PRO A 74 -6.83 4.62 5.06
N VAL A 75 -6.39 4.31 3.83
CA VAL A 75 -4.99 4.45 3.39
C VAL A 75 -4.58 5.89 3.08
N GLY A 76 -5.53 6.82 2.94
CA GLY A 76 -5.27 8.21 2.58
C GLY A 76 -4.53 9.01 3.65
N GLY A 77 -4.60 8.56 4.92
CA GLY A 77 -3.90 9.17 6.04
C GLY A 77 -2.49 8.63 6.30
N ILE A 78 -2.04 7.63 5.55
CA ILE A 78 -0.71 7.02 5.75
C ILE A 78 0.38 7.96 5.22
N ASN A 79 1.44 8.15 6.03
CA ASN A 79 2.59 8.97 5.65
C ASN A 79 3.50 8.27 4.61
N VAL A 80 4.23 9.08 3.84
CA VAL A 80 5.19 8.60 2.82
C VAL A 80 6.34 7.79 3.45
N GLU A 81 6.61 7.97 4.74
CA GLU A 81 7.62 7.18 5.47
C GLU A 81 7.19 5.71 5.64
N SER A 82 5.88 5.45 5.81
CA SER A 82 5.36 4.08 5.93
C SER A 82 5.54 3.28 4.64
N LEU A 83 5.61 3.92 3.46
CA LEU A 83 5.89 3.22 2.19
C LEU A 83 7.24 2.49 2.21
N GLN A 84 8.25 3.02 2.92
CA GLN A 84 9.56 2.35 3.03
C GLN A 84 9.49 1.06 3.85
N ASN A 85 8.49 0.95 4.72
CA ASN A 85 8.26 -0.21 5.59
C ASN A 85 7.30 -1.25 4.99
N ILE A 86 6.73 -0.99 3.80
CA ILE A 86 5.87 -1.99 3.13
C ILE A 86 6.62 -3.30 2.86
N PRO A 87 7.83 -3.30 2.27
CA PRO A 87 8.51 -4.56 1.95
C PRO A 87 8.79 -5.41 3.18
N THR A 88 9.18 -4.79 4.29
CA THR A 88 9.46 -5.48 5.56
C THR A 88 8.17 -6.01 6.20
N LEU A 89 7.09 -5.22 6.17
CA LEU A 89 5.77 -5.67 6.63
C LEU A 89 5.25 -6.84 5.79
N VAL A 90 5.34 -6.76 4.45
CA VAL A 90 4.93 -7.83 3.54
C VAL A 90 5.73 -9.11 3.82
N GLU A 91 7.04 -8.99 4.05
CA GLU A 91 7.87 -10.14 4.40
C GLU A 91 7.45 -10.76 5.74
N GLN A 92 7.14 -9.95 6.74
CA GLN A 92 6.65 -10.41 8.04
C GLN A 92 5.27 -11.09 7.95
N LEU A 93 4.34 -10.52 7.20
CA LEU A 93 3.00 -11.09 6.99
C LEU A 93 3.04 -12.38 6.19
N ARG A 94 3.97 -12.49 5.23
CA ARG A 94 4.14 -13.66 4.37
C ARG A 94 4.89 -14.81 5.06
N ARG A 95 5.77 -14.50 6.01
CA ARG A 95 6.61 -15.51 6.68
C ARG A 95 5.71 -16.56 7.33
N ALA A 96 6.05 -17.83 7.15
CA ALA A 96 5.32 -18.92 7.79
C ALA A 96 5.51 -18.87 9.32
N PRO A 97 4.50 -19.26 10.11
CA PRO A 97 4.65 -19.39 11.55
C PRO A 97 5.75 -20.41 11.85
N THR A 98 6.69 -20.07 12.72
CA THR A 98 7.72 -21.01 13.18
C THR A 98 7.06 -22.03 14.10
N THR A 99 6.54 -23.11 13.53
CA THR A 99 6.16 -24.28 14.33
C THR A 99 7.43 -24.87 14.91
N SER A 100 7.63 -24.69 16.21
CA SER A 100 8.62 -25.43 17.00
C SER A 100 8.35 -26.93 16.91
N ASN A 101 8.84 -27.58 15.85
CA ASN A 101 9.09 -29.02 15.81
C ASN A 101 10.27 -29.27 14.86
N ALA A 102 11.41 -29.58 15.46
CA ALA A 102 12.65 -29.87 14.76
C ALA A 102 12.57 -31.17 13.95
N ALA A 103 12.84 -31.10 12.64
CA ALA A 103 13.46 -32.17 11.87
C ALA A 103 14.01 -31.65 10.52
N SER A 104 15.31 -31.34 10.53
CA SER A 104 16.31 -31.61 9.48
C SER A 104 15.85 -31.86 8.04
N SER A 105 16.31 -31.04 7.08
CA SER A 105 17.40 -31.38 6.13
C SER A 105 17.35 -30.61 4.79
N ILE A 106 18.56 -30.38 4.28
CA ILE A 106 18.97 -29.93 2.93
C ILE A 106 19.05 -28.41 2.75
N GLY A 107 20.30 -27.95 2.77
CA GLY A 107 20.68 -26.57 3.02
C GLY A 107 20.91 -25.68 1.81
N VAL A 108 21.01 -24.39 2.12
CA VAL A 108 21.83 -23.40 1.43
C VAL A 108 22.30 -22.44 2.52
N GLN A 109 23.63 -22.32 2.69
CA GLN A 109 24.24 -21.34 3.58
C GLN A 109 24.09 -19.94 2.99
N VAL A 110 23.49 -19.02 3.74
CA VAL A 110 23.80 -17.58 3.67
C VAL A 110 23.88 -17.03 5.09
N SER A 111 24.92 -16.24 5.28
CA SER A 111 25.49 -15.69 6.51
C SER A 111 24.50 -15.07 7.50
N SER A 112 24.79 -15.27 8.78
CA SER A 112 24.10 -14.79 9.97
C SER A 112 23.91 -13.27 10.05
N PRO A 113 22.88 -12.84 10.79
CA PRO A 113 23.14 -12.16 12.06
C PRO A 113 22.53 -12.92 13.25
N THR A 114 23.35 -13.02 14.30
CA THR A 114 23.10 -13.33 15.71
C THR A 114 21.75 -13.95 16.13
N ASP A 115 21.83 -15.19 16.64
CA ASP A 115 20.72 -16.03 17.12
C ASP A 115 19.88 -15.46 18.30
N GLU A 116 20.20 -14.28 18.84
CA GLU A 116 19.49 -13.68 19.98
C GLU A 116 18.44 -12.62 19.58
N GLN A 117 18.25 -12.35 18.29
CA GLN A 117 17.19 -11.45 17.78
C GLN A 117 16.15 -12.15 16.89
N GLN A 118 16.29 -13.46 16.66
CA GLN A 118 15.38 -14.24 15.82
C GLN A 118 14.21 -14.88 16.57
N GLU A 119 14.15 -14.74 17.90
CA GLU A 119 13.21 -15.50 18.75
C GLU A 119 11.77 -14.96 18.86
N GLN A 120 11.40 -13.83 18.25
CA GLN A 120 10.08 -13.22 18.54
C GLN A 120 9.20 -12.78 17.37
N LEU A 121 9.59 -12.94 16.11
CA LEU A 121 8.72 -12.56 14.99
C LEU A 121 8.15 -13.81 14.31
N SER A 122 7.14 -14.39 14.97
CA SER A 122 6.24 -15.38 14.35
C SER A 122 5.57 -14.73 13.13
N GLY A 123 5.78 -15.30 11.95
CA GLY A 123 5.10 -14.85 10.74
C GLY A 123 3.64 -15.31 10.69
N TYR A 124 2.83 -14.65 9.86
CA TYR A 124 1.38 -14.86 9.79
C TYR A 124 0.91 -15.76 8.64
N GLY A 125 1.82 -16.19 7.76
CA GLY A 125 1.52 -17.13 6.68
C GLY A 125 0.46 -16.66 5.68
N LEU A 126 0.26 -15.35 5.53
CA LEU A 126 -0.82 -14.79 4.72
C LEU A 126 -0.52 -14.90 3.21
N THR A 127 -1.58 -15.04 2.43
CA THR A 127 -1.46 -15.06 0.96
C THR A 127 -1.22 -13.64 0.41
N ASN A 128 -0.67 -13.54 -0.79
CA ASN A 128 -0.43 -12.23 -1.42
C ASN A 128 -1.73 -11.41 -1.56
N THR A 129 -2.86 -12.07 -1.79
CA THR A 129 -4.17 -11.42 -1.91
C THR A 129 -4.65 -10.88 -0.57
N GLU A 130 -4.52 -11.66 0.50
CA GLU A 130 -4.86 -11.24 1.87
C GLU A 130 -3.99 -10.05 2.29
N ILE A 131 -2.68 -10.14 2.06
CA ILE A 131 -1.74 -9.05 2.34
C ILE A 131 -2.14 -7.78 1.58
N LEU A 132 -2.46 -7.91 0.29
CA LEU A 132 -2.91 -6.77 -0.52
C LEU A 132 -4.21 -6.16 0.02
N GLN A 133 -5.16 -6.99 0.43
CA GLN A 133 -6.42 -6.55 1.03
C GLN A 133 -6.21 -5.85 2.37
N LEU A 134 -5.34 -6.39 3.24
CA LEU A 134 -4.97 -5.76 4.51
C LEU A 134 -4.33 -4.38 4.30
N LEU A 135 -3.38 -4.27 3.37
CA LEU A 135 -2.72 -3.01 3.06
C LEU A 135 -3.69 -1.98 2.44
N ASN A 136 -4.69 -2.43 1.69
CA ASN A 136 -5.66 -1.56 1.04
C ASN A 136 -6.78 -1.06 1.95
N HIS A 137 -7.14 -1.83 2.99
CA HIS A 137 -8.28 -1.55 3.85
C HIS A 137 -7.90 -1.16 5.27
N LEU A 138 -6.70 -1.52 5.75
CA LEU A 138 -6.19 -1.25 7.10
C LEU A 138 -7.24 -1.57 8.19
N PRO A 139 -7.57 -2.84 8.41
CA PRO A 139 -8.57 -3.21 9.41
C PRO A 139 -8.18 -2.69 10.79
N THR A 140 -9.18 -2.18 11.51
CA THR A 140 -9.04 -1.64 12.87
C THR A 140 -9.73 -2.51 13.91
N SER A 141 -10.53 -3.48 13.46
CA SER A 141 -11.27 -4.38 14.33
C SER A 141 -11.11 -5.84 13.93
N LEU A 142 -11.33 -6.73 14.90
CA LEU A 142 -11.29 -8.17 14.69
C LEU A 142 -12.31 -8.66 13.66
N VAL A 143 -13.48 -8.02 13.62
CA VAL A 143 -14.56 -8.33 12.67
C VAL A 143 -14.10 -8.05 11.24
N GLU A 144 -13.44 -6.92 11.01
CA GLU A 144 -12.89 -6.60 9.69
C GLU A 144 -11.79 -7.59 9.29
N LEU A 145 -10.95 -8.03 10.23
CA LEU A 145 -9.92 -9.02 9.96
C LEU A 145 -10.52 -10.35 9.46
N HIS A 146 -11.60 -10.82 10.08
CA HIS A 146 -12.34 -12.02 9.66
C HIS A 146 -13.07 -11.86 8.32
N LEU A 147 -13.38 -10.61 7.91
CA LEU A 147 -13.96 -10.34 6.59
C LEU A 147 -12.90 -10.30 5.48
N LEU A 148 -11.65 -9.98 5.81
CA LEU A 148 -10.55 -9.87 4.85
C LEU A 148 -9.78 -11.18 4.69
N ILE A 149 -9.70 -12.00 5.75
CA ILE A 149 -8.97 -13.28 5.71
C ILE A 149 -9.97 -14.42 5.84
N ASP A 150 -10.07 -15.21 4.78
CA ASP A 150 -10.94 -16.37 4.75
C ASP A 150 -10.47 -17.45 5.73
N ASP A 151 -11.45 -18.04 6.43
CA ASP A 151 -11.26 -19.17 7.34
C ASP A 151 -10.17 -18.92 8.40
N LEU A 152 -10.10 -17.70 8.94
CA LEU A 152 -9.13 -17.31 9.97
C LEU A 152 -9.13 -18.28 11.17
N GLU A 153 -10.32 -18.65 11.65
CA GLU A 153 -10.57 -19.61 12.75
C GLU A 153 -10.07 -21.04 12.47
N LYS A 154 -9.85 -21.41 11.20
CA LYS A 154 -9.34 -22.73 10.83
C LYS A 154 -7.81 -22.78 10.74
N ARG A 155 -7.13 -21.63 10.88
CA ARG A 155 -5.67 -21.53 10.81
C ARG A 155 -5.12 -21.62 12.22
N GLU A 156 -4.52 -22.77 12.58
CA GLU A 156 -3.97 -23.03 13.93
C GLU A 156 -3.05 -21.91 14.48
N HIS A 157 -2.39 -21.13 13.62
CA HIS A 157 -1.47 -20.05 13.99
C HIS A 157 -2.14 -18.67 14.11
N LEU A 158 -3.41 -18.56 13.74
CA LEU A 158 -4.21 -17.34 13.74
C LEU A 158 -5.57 -17.53 14.46
N ASP A 159 -5.87 -18.73 14.97
CA ASP A 159 -7.10 -19.00 15.75
C ASP A 159 -7.06 -18.32 17.13
N GLU A 160 -5.86 -18.11 17.68
CA GLU A 160 -5.67 -17.42 18.95
C GLU A 160 -5.98 -15.92 18.83
N GLU A 161 -6.96 -15.44 19.60
CA GLU A 161 -7.37 -14.01 19.64
C GLU A 161 -6.18 -13.08 19.94
N GLU A 162 -5.23 -13.51 20.77
CA GLU A 162 -4.01 -12.76 21.08
C GLU A 162 -3.15 -12.50 19.84
N LYS A 163 -3.00 -13.49 18.96
CA LYS A 163 -2.26 -13.36 17.69
C LYS A 163 -2.99 -12.49 16.68
N GLN A 164 -4.32 -12.58 16.65
CA GLN A 164 -5.14 -11.70 15.81
C GLN A 164 -5.04 -10.25 16.26
N MET A 165 -4.99 -10.01 17.58
CA MET A 165 -4.79 -8.67 18.14
C MET A 165 -3.38 -8.14 17.87
N GLU A 166 -2.34 -9.00 17.97
CA GLU A 166 -0.97 -8.66 17.60
C GLU A 166 -0.87 -8.22 16.13
N LEU A 167 -1.55 -8.93 15.23
CA LEU A 167 -1.64 -8.57 13.81
C LEU A 167 -2.32 -7.21 13.62
N LEU A 168 -3.43 -6.95 14.31
CA LEU A 168 -4.10 -5.65 14.26
C LEU A 168 -3.21 -4.53 14.78
N GLN A 169 -2.45 -4.76 15.85
CA GLN A 169 -1.50 -3.80 16.40
C GLN A 169 -0.34 -3.52 15.45
N LEU A 170 0.15 -4.54 14.74
CA LEU A 170 1.17 -4.38 13.70
C LEU A 170 0.65 -3.49 12.55
N ILE A 171 -0.58 -3.73 12.10
CA ILE A 171 -1.21 -2.94 11.03
C ILE A 171 -1.47 -1.50 11.48
N SER A 172 -1.92 -1.28 12.72
CA SER A 172 -2.16 0.06 13.26
C SER A 172 -0.88 0.87 13.42
N GLN A 173 0.20 0.24 13.89
CA GLN A 173 1.53 0.83 13.96
C GLN A 173 2.02 1.24 12.57
N PHE A 174 1.84 0.39 11.56
CA PHE A 174 2.18 0.72 10.18
C PHE A 174 1.38 1.90 9.64
N ALA A 175 0.08 1.95 9.96
CA ALA A 175 -0.81 3.04 9.55
C ALA A 175 -0.48 4.39 10.20
N GLY A 176 0.49 4.45 11.13
CA GLY A 176 0.85 5.67 11.85
C GLY A 176 -0.22 6.12 12.87
N LYS A 177 -1.18 5.24 13.17
CA LYS A 177 -2.17 5.45 14.23
C LYS A 177 -1.55 4.98 15.55
N THR A 178 -0.55 5.69 16.05
CA THR A 178 -0.21 5.62 17.48
C THR A 178 -1.42 6.14 18.24
N ASP A 179 -1.94 5.38 19.20
CA ASP A 179 -3.03 5.76 20.10
C ASP A 179 -2.88 7.19 20.62
N GLU A 180 -3.56 8.13 19.99
CA GLU A 180 -3.97 9.38 20.62
C GLU A 180 -5.48 9.29 20.82
N GLY A 181 -5.91 8.81 21.99
CA GLY A 181 -7.33 8.82 22.33
C GLY A 181 -7.82 7.85 23.40
N ILE A 182 -7.05 7.61 24.47
CA ILE A 182 -7.65 7.24 25.76
C ILE A 182 -7.45 8.44 26.70
N GLU A 183 -8.44 9.33 26.74
CA GLU A 183 -8.78 10.17 27.90
C GLU A 183 -10.30 10.20 28.09
#